data_AF-A0A7V3FZR3-F1
#
_entry.id   AF-A0A7V3FZR3-F1
#
_cell.length_a   1.000
_cell.length_b   1.000
_cell.length_c   1.000
_cell.angle_alpha   90.00
_cell.angle_beta   90.00
_cell.angle_gamma   90.00
#
_symmetry.space_group_name_H-M   'P 1'
#
loop_
_entity.id
_entity.type
_entity.pdbx_description
1 polymer ?
#
loop_
_entity_poly.entity_id
_entity_poly.type
_entity_poly.pdbx_seq_one_letter_code
_entity_poly.pdbx_strand_id
1 'polypeptide(L)' 'TRKEELLMEPEEVRRMYILRKVLSDMNPVEAMELLINRMARTKSNADFLASMNLG' A
#
# COMPACT_ATOMS: atom_id res chain seq x y z
N THR A 1 -3.86 6.39 -10.48
CA THR A 1 -4.01 7.58 -11.36
C THR A 1 -3.34 7.28 -12.69
N ARG A 2 -3.70 7.93 -13.80
CA ARG A 2 -2.91 7.78 -15.05
C ARG A 2 -1.55 8.44 -14.87
N LYS A 3 -0.48 7.81 -15.36
CA LYS A 3 0.91 8.29 -15.25
C LYS A 3 1.37 8.55 -13.81
N GLU A 4 1.01 7.65 -12.90
CA GLU A 4 1.33 7.82 -11.47
C GLU A 4 2.83 7.71 -11.16
N GLU A 5 3.62 7.17 -12.08
CA GLU A 5 5.09 7.18 -12.07
C GLU A 5 5.71 8.58 -12.16
N LEU A 6 4.95 9.60 -12.55
CA LEU A 6 5.41 11.00 -12.55
C LEU A 6 5.15 11.70 -11.21
N LEU A 7 4.40 11.08 -10.30
CA LEU A 7 3.93 11.69 -9.06
C LEU A 7 4.55 11.08 -7.81
N MET A 8 5.20 9.93 -7.94
CA MET A 8 5.74 9.14 -6.84
C MET A 8 7.07 8.54 -7.27
N GLU A 9 7.93 8.26 -6.31
CA GLU A 9 9.21 7.63 -6.60
C GLU A 9 9.00 6.22 -7.17
N PRO A 10 9.89 5.71 -8.04
CA PRO A 10 9.74 4.40 -8.66
C PRO A 10 9.56 3.25 -7.66
N GLU A 11 10.13 3.38 -6.47
CA GLU A 11 9.96 2.40 -5.39
C GLU A 11 8.57 2.45 -4.76
N GLU A 12 8.03 3.64 -4.54
CA GLU A 12 6.66 3.82 -4.01
C GLU A 12 5.62 3.29 -4.99
N VAL A 13 5.82 3.52 -6.29
CA VAL A 13 4.96 2.97 -7.35
C VAL A 13 4.96 1.44 -7.31
N ARG A 14 6.13 0.81 -7.16
CA ARG A 14 6.24 -0.66 -7.03
C ARG A 14 5.50 -1.16 -5.79
N ARG A 15 5.70 -0.54 -4.64
CA ARG A 15 5.06 -0.92 -3.38
C ARG A 15 3.54 -0.75 -3.47
N MET A 16 3.06 0.35 -4.05
CA MET A 16 1.63 0.58 -4.30
C MET A 16 1.03 -0.46 -5.24
N TYR A 17 1.77 -0.89 -6.26
CA TYR A 17 1.31 -1.95 -7.16
C TYR A 17 1.13 -3.29 -6.43
N ILE A 18 2.08 -3.68 -5.57
CA ILE A 18 1.95 -4.93 -4.79
C ILE A 18 0.81 -4.82 -3.78
N LEU A 19 0.70 -3.68 -3.07
CA LEU A 19 -0.42 -3.42 -2.16
C LEU A 19 -1.77 -3.60 -2.89
N ARG A 20 -1.92 -3.03 -4.08
CA ARG A 20 -3.15 -3.16 -4.88
C ARG A 20 -3.44 -4.61 -5.27
N LYS A 21 -2.43 -5.41 -5.60
CA LYS A 21 -2.60 -6.85 -5.88
C LYS A 21 -3.07 -7.62 -4.65
N VAL A 22 -2.46 -7.38 -3.50
CA VAL A 22 -2.86 -8.06 -2.26
C VAL A 22 -4.31 -7.72 -1.92
N LEU A 23 -4.69 -6.44 -2.03
CA LEU A 23 -6.05 -6.00 -1.74
C LEU A 23 -7.07 -6.44 -2.78
N SER A 24 -6.69 -6.68 -4.04
CA SER A 24 -7.62 -7.13 -5.08
C SER A 24 -8.11 -8.56 -4.87
N ASP A 25 -7.35 -9.38 -4.13
CA ASP A 25 -7.72 -10.76 -3.82
C ASP A 25 -8.59 -10.88 -2.56
N MET A 26 -8.83 -9.76 -1.85
CA MET A 26 -9.58 -9.70 -0.59
C MET A 26 -10.99 -9.14 -0.77
N ASN A 27 -11.89 -9.48 0.16
CA ASN A 27 -13.18 -8.79 0.26
C ASN A 27 -12.95 -7.31 0.60
N PRO A 28 -13.66 -6.36 -0.03
CA PRO A 28 -13.52 -4.92 0.26
C PRO A 28 -13.58 -4.55 1.76
N VAL A 29 -14.41 -5.23 2.56
CA VAL A 29 -14.51 -4.97 4.00
C VAL A 29 -13.22 -5.37 4.72
N GLU A 30 -12.77 -6.60 4.50
CA GLU A 30 -11.53 -7.13 5.10
C GLU A 30 -10.29 -6.35 4.64
N ALA A 31 -10.26 -5.96 3.36
CA ALA A 31 -9.20 -5.13 2.78
C ALA A 31 -9.10 -3.78 3.50
N MET A 32 -10.24 -3.13 3.76
CA MET A 32 -10.25 -1.84 4.46
C MET A 32 -9.89 -1.97 5.93
N GLU A 33 -10.38 -3.00 6.62
CA GLU A 33 -9.98 -3.26 8.01
C GLU A 33 -8.48 -3.54 8.13
N LEU A 34 -7.91 -4.32 7.21
CA LEU A 34 -6.47 -4.58 7.16
C LEU A 34 -5.69 -3.28 6.96
N LEU A 35 -6.11 -2.44 6.02
CA LEU A 35 -5.47 -1.14 5.75
C LEU A 35 -5.48 -0.25 6.98
N ILE A 36 -6.65 -0.05 7.61
CA ILE A 36 -6.79 0.80 8.80
C ILE A 36 -5.90 0.27 9.93
N ASN A 37 -5.93 -1.03 10.19
CA ASN A 37 -5.14 -1.65 11.25
C ASN A 37 -3.64 -1.52 11.05
N ARG A 38 -3.16 -1.58 9.79
CA ARG A 38 -1.74 -1.44 9.46
C ARG A 38 -1.29 0.02 9.52
N MET A 39 -2.06 0.93 8.91
CA MET A 39 -1.75 2.35 8.91
C MET A 39 -1.75 2.94 10.33
N ALA A 40 -2.68 2.49 11.20
CA ALA A 40 -2.74 2.92 12.60
C ALA A 40 -1.48 2.55 13.41
N ARG A 41 -0.69 1.57 12.97
CA ARG A 41 0.55 1.14 13.64
C ARG A 41 1.78 1.92 13.18
N THR A 42 1.63 2.78 12.17
CA THR A 42 2.72 3.55 11.56
C THR A 42 2.44 5.03 11.65
N LYS A 43 3.50 5.85 11.82
CA LYS A 43 3.35 7.29 11.97
C LYS A 43 3.22 8.03 10.64
N SER A 44 3.71 7.43 9.55
CA SER A 44 3.69 8.02 8.21
C SER A 44 3.37 6.98 7.14
N ASN A 45 2.92 7.44 5.97
CA ASN A 45 2.69 6.58 4.81
C ASN A 45 3.99 5.96 4.29
N ALA A 46 5.13 6.66 4.45
CA ALA A 46 6.44 6.12 4.10
C ALA A 46 6.80 4.92 5.00
N ASP A 47 6.56 5.04 6.32
CA ASP A 47 6.76 3.94 7.27
C ASP A 47 5.80 2.79 6.99
N PHE A 48 4.54 3.07 6.66
CA PHE A 48 3.57 2.06 6.23
C PHE A 48 4.08 1.28 5.02
N LEU A 49 4.39 1.98 3.93
CA LEU A 49 4.89 1.35 2.70
C LEU A 49 6.24 0.66 2.90
N ALA A 50 7.10 1.13 3.81
CA ALA A 50 8.36 0.48 4.16
C ALA A 50 8.17 -0.76 5.05
N SER A 51 7.17 -0.74 5.94
CA SER A 51 6.82 -1.88 6.81
C SER A 51 6.20 -3.04 6.03
N MET A 52 5.75 -2.78 4.80
CA MET A 52 5.34 -3.81 3.85
C MET A 52 6.57 -4.55 3.31
N ASN A 53 7.19 -5.36 4.17
CA ASN A 53 8.20 -6.34 3.78
C ASN A 53 7.51 -7.45 2.97
N LEU A 54 7.27 -7.15 1.70
CA LEU A 54 6.82 -8.10 0.69
C LEU A 54 8.07 -8.62 -0.03
N GLY A 55 8.83 -9.44 0.70
CA GLY A 55 9.88 -10.29 0.14
C GLY A 55 9.28 -11.55 -0.45
#